data_AF-A0A9W8JQA1-F1
#
_entry.id   AF-A0A9W8JQA1-F1
#
_cell.length_a   1.000
_cell.length_b   1.000
_cell.length_c   1.000
_cell.angle_alpha   90.00
_cell.angle_beta   90.00
_cell.angle_gamma   90.00
#
_symmetry.space_group_name_H-M   'P 1'
#
loop_
_entity.id
_entity.type
_entity.pdbx_description
1 polymer ?
#
loop_
_entity_poly.entity_id
_entity_poly.type
_entity_poly.pdbx_seq_one_letter_code
_entity_poly.pdbx_strand_id
1 'polypeptide(L)' 'MKFFETILASMLAFSVALAAPVPDVIPPTPQCGGKYWQGPTTCTRDHYVCFKFNDSAFSTFFVTLSWDD' A
#
# COMPACT_ATOMS: atom_id res chain seq x y z
N MET A 1 16.04 -7.20 -43.77
CA MET A 1 15.73 -7.94 -42.52
C MET A 1 16.92 -7.82 -41.56
N LYS A 2 17.15 -6.64 -40.99
CA LYS A 2 18.22 -6.38 -40.00
C LYS A 2 17.81 -5.33 -38.94
N PHE A 3 16.58 -4.81 -39.04
CA PHE A 3 15.99 -3.82 -38.14
C PHE A 3 15.17 -4.46 -37.01
N PHE A 4 14.80 -5.74 -37.12
CA PHE A 4 13.99 -6.44 -36.12
C PHE A 4 14.83 -7.00 -34.96
N GLU A 5 16.07 -7.41 -35.25
CA GLU A 5 17.03 -7.91 -34.25
C GLU A 5 17.49 -6.82 -33.26
N THR A 6 17.58 -5.58 -33.73
CA THR A 6 18.03 -4.44 -32.91
C THR A 6 17.00 -3.98 -31.88
N ILE A 7 15.71 -4.26 -32.12
CA ILE A 7 14.62 -3.88 -31.21
C ILE A 7 14.54 -4.88 -30.04
N LEU A 8 14.82 -6.17 -30.28
CA LEU A 8 14.86 -7.19 -29.22
C LEU A 8 16.04 -6.97 -28.26
N ALA A 9 17.18 -6.51 -28.77
CA ALA A 9 18.37 -6.30 -27.96
C ALA A 9 18.27 -5.09 -27.01
N SER A 10 17.46 -4.07 -27.31
CA SER A 10 17.36 -2.86 -26.47
C SER A 10 16.42 -3.01 -25.26
N MET A 11 15.47 -3.95 -25.33
CA MET A 11 14.46 -4.17 -24.28
C MET A 11 15.03 -4.86 -23.02
N LEU A 12 16.23 -5.44 -23.09
CA LEU A 12 16.84 -6.21 -21.99
C LEU A 12 17.64 -5.35 -20.99
N ALA A 13 17.84 -4.05 -21.24
CA ALA A 13 18.75 -3.22 -20.44
C ALA A 13 18.08 -2.36 -19.34
N PHE A 14 16.75 -2.35 -19.23
CA PHE A 14 16.04 -1.44 -18.32
C PHE A 14 15.28 -2.17 -17.21
N SER A 15 15.97 -2.91 -16.33
CA SER A 15 15.36 -3.37 -15.06
C SER A 15 16.43 -3.84 -14.08
N VAL A 16 17.28 -2.94 -13.58
CA VAL A 16 17.96 -3.17 -12.30
C VAL A 16 17.31 -2.25 -11.28
N ALA A 17 16.16 -2.68 -10.76
CA ALA A 17 15.56 -2.06 -9.59
C ALA A 17 16.41 -2.45 -8.38
N LEU A 18 17.03 -1.47 -7.71
CA LEU A 18 17.56 -1.67 -6.36
C LEU A 18 16.39 -2.01 -5.43
N ALA A 19 16.16 -3.30 -5.19
CA ALA A 19 15.31 -3.74 -4.09
C ALA A 19 16.06 -3.52 -2.78
N ALA A 20 15.88 -2.34 -2.18
CA ALA A 20 16.23 -2.15 -0.78
C ALA A 20 15.37 -3.11 0.08
N PRO A 21 15.92 -3.69 1.15
CA PRO A 21 15.11 -4.44 2.10
C PRO A 21 14.09 -3.48 2.72
N VAL A 22 12.83 -3.58 2.28
CA VAL A 22 11.72 -2.95 2.99
C VAL A 22 11.62 -3.69 4.32
N PRO A 23 11.72 -3.00 5.47
CA PRO A 23 11.57 -3.66 6.76
C PRO A 23 10.27 -4.48 6.76
N ASP A 24 10.32 -5.74 7.18
CA ASP A 24 9.19 -6.66 7.38
C ASP A 24 8.17 -6.20 8.44
N VAL A 25 8.00 -4.90 8.62
CA VAL A 25 6.76 -4.37 9.13
C VAL A 25 5.75 -4.60 8.02
N ILE A 26 5.16 -5.79 7.99
CA ILE A 26 3.87 -6.02 7.32
C ILE A 26 3.05 -4.78 7.71
N PRO A 27 2.73 -3.87 6.77
CA PRO A 27 1.89 -2.74 7.11
C PRO A 27 0.66 -3.39 7.74
N PRO A 28 0.29 -3.07 9.01
CA PRO A 28 -0.91 -3.60 9.59
C PRO A 28 -1.97 -3.35 8.53
N THR A 29 -2.57 -4.45 8.05
CA THR A 29 -3.51 -4.39 6.94
C THR A 29 -4.39 -3.19 7.23
N PRO A 30 -4.52 -2.22 6.32
CA PRO A 30 -5.17 -0.96 6.66
C PRO A 30 -6.61 -1.19 7.12
N GLN A 31 -7.17 -2.38 6.93
CA GLN A 31 -8.47 -2.76 7.40
C GLN A 31 -8.57 -2.85 8.94
N CYS A 32 -9.59 -2.18 9.47
CA CYS A 32 -9.95 -2.15 10.89
C CYS A 32 -11.42 -2.54 11.09
N GLY A 33 -12.09 -3.07 10.06
CA GLY A 33 -13.49 -3.45 10.14
C GLY A 33 -14.08 -3.83 8.79
N GLY A 34 -15.29 -4.36 8.85
CA GLY A 34 -16.04 -4.80 7.68
C GLY A 34 -16.89 -6.02 7.95
N LYS A 35 -17.80 -6.33 7.01
CA LYS A 35 -18.80 -7.40 7.18
C LYS A 35 -18.19 -8.78 7.47
N TYR A 36 -16.98 -9.04 6.96
CA TYR A 36 -16.27 -10.30 7.11
C TYR A 36 -14.94 -10.16 7.85
N TRP A 37 -14.70 -9.01 8.49
CA TRP A 37 -13.47 -8.74 9.23
C TRP A 37 -13.47 -9.48 10.56
N GLN A 38 -12.42 -10.28 10.79
CA GLN A 38 -12.23 -11.07 12.02
C GLN A 38 -11.07 -10.54 12.87
N GLY A 39 -10.38 -9.50 12.38
CA GLY A 39 -9.25 -8.88 13.05
C GLY A 39 -9.69 -7.80 14.06
N PRO A 40 -8.71 -7.07 14.61
CA PRO A 40 -8.98 -6.00 15.56
C PRO A 40 -9.80 -4.87 14.94
N THR A 41 -10.74 -4.32 15.70
CA THR A 41 -11.59 -3.19 15.29
C THR A 41 -11.08 -1.83 15.77
N THR A 42 -10.02 -1.84 16.58
CA THR A 42 -9.36 -0.65 17.10
C THR A 42 -8.03 -0.47 16.39
N CYS A 43 -7.71 0.77 16.01
CA CYS A 43 -6.39 1.11 15.48
C CYS A 43 -5.34 0.95 16.59
N THR A 44 -4.26 0.22 16.31
CA THR A 44 -3.19 -0.06 17.27
C THR A 44 -2.11 1.02 17.31
N ARG A 45 -2.21 2.01 16.43
CA ARG A 45 -1.25 3.11 16.29
C ARG A 45 -1.89 4.41 16.76
N ASP A 46 -1.10 5.21 17.46
CA ASP A 46 -1.48 6.56 17.85
C ASP A 46 -1.78 7.41 16.61
N HIS A 47 -2.74 8.33 16.74
CA HIS A 47 -3.21 9.22 15.66
C HIS A 47 -3.79 8.50 14.43
N TYR A 48 -4.15 7.22 14.55
CA TYR A 48 -4.92 6.53 13.53
C TYR A 48 -6.35 6.32 13.98
N VAL A 49 -7.29 6.48 13.06
CA VAL A 49 -8.71 6.24 13.30
C VAL A 49 -9.27 5.31 12.23
N CYS A 50 -10.29 4.54 12.62
CA CYS A 50 -10.95 3.60 11.75
C CYS A 50 -12.14 4.28 11.05
N PHE A 51 -12.04 4.50 9.74
CA PHE A 51 -13.12 5.08 8.94
C PHE A 51 -13.74 4.05 8.01
N LYS A 52 -15.05 4.19 7.79
CA LYS A 52 -15.75 3.43 6.76
C LYS A 52 -15.20 3.84 5.38
N PHE A 53 -14.61 2.88 4.66
CA PHE A 53 -14.12 3.11 3.30
C PHE A 53 -15.20 2.82 2.26
N ASN A 54 -15.96 1.74 2.46
CA ASN A 54 -17.13 1.39 1.65
C ASN A 54 -18.16 0.61 2.49
N ASP A 55 -19.23 0.12 1.87
CA ASP A 55 -20.30 -0.60 2.58
C ASP A 55 -19.86 -1.90 3.26
N SER A 56 -18.77 -2.51 2.82
CA SER A 56 -18.28 -3.78 3.34
C SER A 56 -16.96 -3.68 4.10
N ALA A 57 -16.27 -2.54 4.09
CA ALA A 57 -14.91 -2.39 4.62
C ALA A 57 -14.68 -1.05 5.33
N PHE A 58 -13.93 -1.12 6.43
CA PHE A 58 -13.41 0.02 7.18
C PHE A 58 -11.89 0.00 7.12
N SER A 59 -11.29 1.15 6.88
CA SER A 59 -9.84 1.32 6.75
C SER A 59 -9.32 2.34 7.76
N THR A 60 -8.06 2.18 8.09
CA THR A 60 -7.31 2.93 9.09
C THR A 60 -6.65 4.09 8.37
N PHE A 61 -6.93 5.32 8.81
CA PHE A 61 -6.35 6.53 8.25
C PHE A 61 -5.58 7.29 9.32
N PHE A 62 -4.44 7.85 8.92
CA PHE A 62 -3.67 8.72 9.80
C PHE A 62 -4.38 10.07 9.88
N VAL A 63 -4.72 10.46 11.09
CA VAL A 63 -5.18 11.81 11.40
C VAL A 63 -3.91 12.60 11.69
N THR A 64 -3.38 13.28 10.68
CA THR A 64 -2.65 14.52 11.00
C THR A 64 -3.66 15.39 11.70
N LEU A 65 -3.40 15.81 12.93
CA LEU A 65 -4.07 16.96 13.52
C LEU A 65 -3.69 18.21 12.70
N SER A 66 -4.04 18.26 11.41
CA SER A 66 -4.18 19.50 10.65
C SER A 66 -5.62 19.92 10.87
N TRP A 67 -5.89 20.36 12.09
CA TRP A 67 -6.87 21.43 12.25
C TRP A 67 -6.16 22.65 11.67
N ASP A 68 -6.23 22.82 10.34
CA ASP A 68 -6.03 24.14 9.75
C ASP A 68 -7.17 25.00 10.29
N ASP A 69 -6.82 25.95 11.17
CA ASP A 69 -7.62 27.13 11.44
C ASP A 69 -7.87 27.94 10.16
#